data_AF-A0A9Q3ZT23-F1
#
_entry.id   AF-A0A9Q3ZT23-F1
#
_cell.length_a   1.000
_cell.length_b   1.000
_cell.length_c   1.000
_cell.angle_alpha   90.00
_cell.angle_beta   90.00
_cell.angle_gamma   90.00
#
_symmetry.space_group_name_H-M   'P 1'
#
loop_
_entity.id
_entity.type
_entity.pdbx_description
1 polymer ?
#
loop_
_entity_poly.entity_id
_entity_poly.type
_entity_poly.pdbx_seq_one_letter_code
_entity_poly.pdbx_strand_id
1 'polypeptide(L)'
;MSLQLRDNFGAFQDPRMPGQVSATSILAMAEKGWSANPAINENIRLANELLRRPDLMRAFDRNGNGLPDGVMSRHDLNSVIGSNNPFKYTPDKQVLSEMLNHFDALNGGRGGEELTFADLKRMAACSQTSNSPQDHVIQLAEEVLKRGDLLKALDNIKSRNHDGRISRSALRTLSR
;
A
#
# COMPACT_ATOMS: atom_id res chain seq x y z
N MET A 1 8.63 16.30 -3.04
CA MET A 1 9.16 15.01 -3.50
C MET A 1 8.24 14.34 -4.53
N SER A 2 6.92 14.46 -4.38
CA SER A 2 5.87 13.95 -5.29
C SER A 2 5.96 14.41 -6.76
N LEU A 3 6.28 15.68 -7.02
CA LEU A 3 6.35 16.24 -8.37
C LEU A 3 7.56 15.72 -9.19
N GLN A 4 8.73 15.63 -8.56
CA GLN A 4 9.96 15.18 -9.24
C GLN A 4 9.88 13.74 -9.75
N LEU A 5 9.19 12.84 -9.03
CA LEU A 5 9.04 11.46 -9.47
C LEU A 5 8.15 11.34 -10.72
N ARG A 6 7.10 12.17 -10.80
CA ARG A 6 6.21 12.24 -11.96
C ARG A 6 6.89 12.84 -13.19
N ASP A 7 7.72 13.85 -12.96
CA ASP A 7 8.41 14.58 -14.03
C ASP A 7 9.59 13.78 -14.58
N ASN A 8 10.23 12.96 -13.73
CA ASN A 8 11.32 12.05 -14.12
C ASN A 8 10.87 10.61 -14.41
N PHE A 9 9.57 10.35 -14.56
CA PHE A 9 9.03 9.00 -14.81
C PHE A 9 9.70 8.30 -16.00
N GLY A 10 10.01 9.05 -17.06
CA GLY A 10 10.72 8.53 -18.23
C GLY A 10 12.14 7.99 -17.92
N ALA A 11 12.80 8.50 -16.88
CA ALA A 11 14.14 8.06 -16.51
C ALA A 11 14.15 6.67 -15.86
N PHE A 12 13.02 6.23 -15.29
CA PHE A 12 12.89 4.94 -14.64
C PHE A 12 12.22 3.89 -15.53
N GLN A 13 11.89 4.23 -16.78
CA GLN A 13 11.23 3.29 -17.69
C GLN A 13 12.14 2.10 -17.98
N ASP A 14 11.56 0.91 -18.00
CA ASP A 14 12.26 -0.26 -18.50
C ASP A 14 12.42 -0.12 -20.03
N PRO A 15 13.66 -0.13 -20.56
CA PRO A 15 13.89 -0.06 -22.01
C PRO A 15 13.22 -1.20 -22.79
N ARG A 16 12.90 -2.31 -22.12
CA ARG A 16 12.23 -3.49 -22.68
C ARG A 16 10.70 -3.41 -22.56
N MET A 17 10.17 -2.49 -21.74
CA MET A 17 8.73 -2.30 -21.53
C MET A 17 8.37 -0.80 -21.59
N PRO A 18 8.16 -0.24 -22.80
CA PRO A 18 7.86 1.17 -22.98
C PRO A 18 6.63 1.62 -22.18
N GLY A 19 6.75 2.70 -21.42
CA GLY A 19 5.65 3.26 -20.63
C GLY A 19 5.48 2.67 -19.23
N GLN A 20 6.30 1.68 -18.85
CA GLN A 20 6.25 1.02 -17.54
C GLN A 20 7.55 1.20 -16.76
N VAL A 21 7.45 1.32 -15.44
CA VAL A 21 8.58 1.36 -14.49
C VAL A 21 8.52 0.09 -13.66
N SER A 22 9.60 -0.69 -13.60
CA SER A 22 9.67 -1.91 -12.77
C SER A 22 10.52 -1.69 -11.53
N ALA A 23 10.36 -2.54 -10.51
CA ALA A 23 11.26 -2.57 -9.37
C ALA A 23 12.72 -2.77 -9.82
N THR A 24 12.91 -3.56 -10.89
CA THR A 24 14.22 -3.79 -11.51
C THR A 24 14.79 -2.55 -12.18
N SER A 25 13.99 -1.75 -12.90
CA SER A 25 14.47 -0.52 -13.54
C SER A 25 14.77 0.58 -12.51
N ILE A 26 14.06 0.61 -11.38
CA ILE A 26 14.37 1.47 -10.24
C ILE A 26 15.68 1.05 -9.57
N LEU A 27 15.86 -0.25 -9.30
CA LEU A 27 17.10 -0.77 -8.75
C LEU A 27 18.29 -0.45 -9.66
N ALA A 28 18.14 -0.67 -10.97
CA ALA A 28 19.16 -0.34 -11.95
C ALA A 28 19.51 1.16 -11.99
N MET A 29 18.54 2.05 -11.75
CA MET A 29 18.82 3.48 -11.62
C MET A 29 19.53 3.81 -10.30
N ALA A 30 19.16 3.16 -9.19
CA ALA A 30 19.81 3.36 -7.90
C ALA A 30 21.26 2.87 -7.88
N GLU A 31 21.55 1.81 -8.64
CA GLU A 31 22.89 1.22 -8.80
C GLU A 31 23.80 1.99 -9.76
N LYS A 32 23.28 2.99 -10.49
CA LYS A 32 24.14 3.84 -11.31
C LYS A 32 25.13 4.61 -10.44
N GLY A 33 26.41 4.52 -10.82
CA GLY A 33 27.44 5.38 -10.28
C GLY A 33 27.17 6.86 -10.58
N TRP A 34 27.68 7.74 -9.72
CA TRP A 34 27.56 9.19 -9.91
C TRP A 34 28.10 9.61 -11.28
N SER A 35 27.35 10.47 -11.96
CA SER A 35 27.70 10.98 -13.28
C SER A 35 27.99 12.48 -13.25
N ALA A 36 28.65 13.00 -14.29
CA ALA A 36 28.81 14.44 -14.49
C ALA A 36 27.49 15.16 -14.81
N ASN A 37 26.41 14.44 -15.10
CA ASN A 37 25.09 15.00 -15.37
C ASN A 37 24.27 15.10 -14.06
N PRO A 38 23.94 16.32 -13.58
CA PRO A 38 23.18 16.52 -12.36
C PRO A 38 21.79 15.86 -12.36
N ALA A 39 21.12 15.81 -13.51
CA ALA A 39 19.79 15.20 -13.63
C ALA A 39 19.83 13.67 -13.41
N ILE A 40 20.93 13.01 -13.81
CA ILE A 40 21.12 11.58 -13.55
C ILE A 40 21.35 11.34 -12.05
N ASN A 41 22.14 12.20 -11.39
CA ASN A 41 22.39 12.09 -9.95
C ASN A 41 21.12 12.31 -9.12
N GLU A 42 20.23 13.19 -9.58
CA GLU A 42 18.92 13.40 -8.97
C GLU A 42 18.00 12.18 -9.12
N ASN A 43 18.01 11.54 -10.29
CA ASN A 43 17.29 10.28 -10.52
C ASN A 43 17.83 9.12 -9.67
N ILE A 44 19.15 9.03 -9.49
CA ILE A 44 19.78 8.07 -8.56
C ILE A 44 19.28 8.31 -7.13
N ARG A 45 19.23 9.57 -6.68
CA ARG A 45 18.75 9.92 -5.33
C ARG A 45 17.28 9.53 -5.14
N LEU A 46 16.45 9.80 -6.16
CA LEU A 46 15.03 9.43 -6.15
C LEU A 46 14.82 7.91 -6.14
N ALA A 47 15.58 7.15 -6.94
CA ALA A 47 15.53 5.69 -6.92
C ALA A 47 15.88 5.12 -5.54
N ASN A 48 16.93 5.64 -4.92
CA ASN A 48 17.33 5.24 -3.56
C ASN A 48 16.26 5.56 -2.51
N GLU A 49 15.53 6.67 -2.64
CA GLU A 49 14.40 6.98 -1.78
C GLU A 49 13.23 6.00 -2.00
N LEU A 50 12.92 5.66 -3.25
CA LEU A 50 11.86 4.69 -3.56
C LEU A 50 12.17 3.31 -2.99
N LEU A 51 13.41 2.84 -3.11
CA LEU A 51 13.83 1.56 -2.53
C LEU A 51 13.73 1.52 -1.00
N ARG A 52 13.82 2.68 -0.34
CA ARG A 52 13.65 2.82 1.12
C ARG A 52 12.19 2.89 1.56
N ARG A 53 11.24 2.89 0.61
CA ARG A 53 9.81 2.94 0.85
C ARG A 53 9.18 1.58 0.51
N PRO A 54 9.20 0.61 1.44
CA PRO A 54 8.73 -0.76 1.19
C PRO A 54 7.24 -0.81 0.79
N ASP A 55 6.46 0.18 1.20
CA ASP A 55 5.08 0.43 0.78
C ASP A 55 4.97 0.75 -0.71
N LEU A 56 5.83 1.64 -1.23
CA LEU A 56 5.90 1.94 -2.66
C LEU A 56 6.45 0.76 -3.46
N MET A 57 7.46 0.05 -2.92
CA MET A 57 8.02 -1.15 -3.54
C MET A 57 6.99 -2.28 -3.67
N ARG A 58 6.08 -2.42 -2.70
CA ARG A 58 4.94 -3.36 -2.78
C ARG A 58 3.90 -2.98 -3.84
N ALA A 59 3.78 -1.70 -4.18
CA ALA A 59 2.90 -1.25 -5.25
C ALA A 59 3.43 -1.61 -6.65
N PHE A 60 4.74 -1.85 -6.82
CA PHE A 60 5.29 -2.39 -8.08
C PHE A 60 4.96 -3.86 -8.29
N ASP A 61 4.61 -4.59 -7.24
CA ASP A 61 4.35 -6.02 -7.31
C ASP A 61 2.92 -6.33 -7.77
N ARG A 62 2.12 -5.34 -8.23
CA ARG A 62 0.66 -5.47 -8.32
C ARG A 62 0.03 -4.55 -9.39
N ASN A 63 -0.65 -5.12 -10.37
CA ASN A 63 -1.58 -4.38 -11.22
C ASN A 63 -2.96 -4.18 -10.58
N GLY A 64 -3.80 -3.36 -11.22
CA GLY A 64 -5.17 -3.06 -10.78
C GLY A 64 -6.14 -4.26 -10.64
N ASN A 65 -5.71 -5.48 -10.96
CA ASN A 65 -6.46 -6.73 -10.71
C ASN A 65 -5.86 -7.60 -9.59
N GLY A 66 -4.75 -7.17 -8.97
CA GLY A 66 -4.15 -7.79 -7.80
C GLY A 66 -3.15 -8.92 -8.08
N LEU A 67 -2.73 -9.11 -9.34
CA LEU A 67 -1.71 -10.09 -9.73
C LEU A 67 -0.31 -9.45 -9.80
N PRO A 68 0.76 -10.21 -9.48
CA PRO A 68 2.13 -9.75 -9.70
C PRO A 68 2.46 -9.63 -11.18
N ASP A 69 2.68 -8.41 -11.65
CA ASP A 69 3.30 -8.14 -12.95
C ASP A 69 4.64 -7.40 -12.83
N GLY A 70 5.01 -6.93 -11.64
CA GLY A 70 6.32 -6.35 -11.35
C GLY A 70 6.53 -4.96 -11.95
N VAL A 71 5.46 -4.28 -12.38
CA VAL A 71 5.51 -3.01 -13.10
C VAL A 71 4.49 -1.99 -12.56
N MET A 72 4.87 -0.72 -12.56
CA MET A 72 4.05 0.42 -12.20
C MET A 72 3.89 1.33 -13.42
N SER A 73 2.65 1.64 -13.78
CA SER A 73 2.35 2.62 -14.83
C SER A 73 2.41 4.05 -14.28
N ARG A 74 2.45 5.05 -15.18
CA ARG A 74 2.41 6.47 -14.79
C ARG A 74 1.11 6.83 -14.08
N HIS A 75 0.04 6.10 -14.38
CA HIS A 75 -1.25 6.24 -13.70
C HIS A 75 -1.16 5.75 -12.25
N ASP A 76 -0.58 4.58 -12.02
CA ASP A 76 -0.39 4.00 -10.69
C ASP A 76 0.51 4.89 -9.82
N LEU A 77 1.59 5.40 -10.41
CA LEU A 77 2.52 6.33 -9.77
C LEU A 77 1.83 7.64 -9.37
N ASN A 78 1.06 8.27 -10.26
CA ASN A 78 0.30 9.49 -9.94
C ASN A 78 -0.78 9.25 -8.88
N SER A 79 -1.38 8.06 -8.89
CA SER A 79 -2.40 7.65 -7.93
C SER A 79 -1.84 7.49 -6.52
N VAL A 80 -0.67 6.88 -6.37
CA VAL A 80 0.02 6.76 -5.08
C VAL A 80 0.60 8.10 -4.62
N ILE A 81 1.16 8.88 -5.53
CA ILE A 81 1.76 10.20 -5.23
C ILE A 81 0.72 11.25 -4.80
N GLY A 82 -0.50 11.19 -5.36
CA GLY A 82 -1.59 12.13 -5.06
C GLY A 82 -2.49 11.70 -3.90
N SER A 83 -2.28 10.50 -3.32
CA SER A 83 -3.05 9.99 -2.20
C SER A 83 -2.25 10.11 -0.91
N ASN A 84 -2.83 10.70 0.14
CA ASN A 84 -2.25 10.69 1.49
C ASN A 84 -2.36 9.31 2.16
N ASN A 85 -3.02 8.34 1.53
CA ASN A 85 -3.17 6.97 2.05
C ASN A 85 -2.76 5.94 0.96
N PRO A 86 -1.75 5.09 1.23
CA PRO A 86 -1.22 4.15 0.24
C PRO A 86 -2.21 3.05 -0.16
N PHE A 87 -3.24 2.79 0.65
CA PHE A 87 -4.21 1.73 0.37
C PHE A 87 -5.37 2.14 -0.54
N LYS A 88 -5.49 3.44 -0.89
CA LYS A 88 -6.64 3.99 -1.62
C LYS A 88 -7.04 3.22 -2.88
N TYR A 89 -6.06 2.67 -3.60
CA TYR A 89 -6.27 1.92 -4.85
C TYR A 89 -5.90 0.44 -4.71
N THR A 90 -5.55 -0.02 -3.51
CA THR A 90 -5.30 -1.43 -3.24
C THR A 90 -6.60 -2.21 -3.40
N PRO A 91 -6.66 -3.32 -4.16
CA PRO A 91 -7.87 -4.14 -4.27
C PRO A 91 -8.34 -4.68 -2.92
N ASP A 92 -9.66 -4.85 -2.75
CA ASP A 92 -10.28 -5.31 -1.49
C ASP A 92 -9.65 -6.59 -0.94
N LYS A 93 -9.40 -7.59 -1.80
CA LYS A 93 -8.75 -8.86 -1.41
C LYS A 93 -7.40 -8.64 -0.71
N GLN A 94 -6.65 -7.64 -1.14
CA GLN A 94 -5.34 -7.35 -0.58
C GLN A 94 -5.44 -6.48 0.67
N VAL A 95 -6.39 -5.54 0.73
CA VAL A 95 -6.74 -4.84 1.98
C VAL A 95 -7.11 -5.85 3.06
N LEU A 96 -7.90 -6.88 2.71
CA LEU A 96 -8.26 -7.97 3.60
C LEU A 96 -7.06 -8.83 4.03
N SER A 97 -6.14 -9.11 3.11
CA SER A 97 -4.89 -9.82 3.45
C SER A 97 -4.02 -9.01 4.40
N GLU A 98 -3.91 -7.70 4.21
CA GLU A 98 -3.17 -6.81 5.09
C GLU A 98 -3.85 -6.69 6.46
N MET A 99 -5.20 -6.62 6.50
CA MET A 99 -5.96 -6.69 7.75
C MET A 99 -5.69 -7.99 8.52
N LEU A 100 -5.59 -9.12 7.82
CA LEU A 100 -5.28 -10.41 8.45
C LEU A 100 -3.86 -10.45 9.01
N ASN A 101 -2.88 -9.92 8.27
CA ASN A 101 -1.47 -9.86 8.67
C ASN A 101 -1.26 -8.94 9.88
N HIS A 102 -2.03 -7.84 9.95
CA HIS A 102 -1.95 -6.83 11.01
C HIS A 102 -3.10 -6.93 12.02
N PHE A 103 -3.80 -8.06 12.08
CA PHE A 103 -5.04 -8.21 12.86
C PHE A 103 -4.89 -7.82 14.33
N ASP A 104 -3.85 -8.35 14.99
CA ASP A 104 -3.62 -8.10 16.41
C ASP A 104 -3.20 -6.64 16.65
N ALA A 105 -2.46 -6.04 15.70
CA ALA A 105 -2.09 -4.62 15.75
C ALA A 105 -3.32 -3.71 15.60
N LEU A 106 -4.22 -4.02 14.66
CA LEU A 106 -5.51 -3.34 14.49
C LEU A 106 -6.39 -3.44 15.74
N ASN A 107 -6.26 -4.54 16.49
CA ASN A 107 -6.93 -4.77 17.77
C ASN A 107 -6.19 -4.15 18.98
N GLY A 108 -5.32 -3.16 18.74
CA GLY A 108 -4.57 -2.48 19.81
C GLY A 108 -3.55 -3.39 20.51
N GLY A 109 -2.98 -4.36 19.78
CA GLY A 109 -2.04 -5.36 20.29
C GLY A 109 -2.69 -6.54 21.00
N ARG A 110 -4.03 -6.58 21.09
CA ARG A 110 -4.76 -7.68 21.72
C ARG A 110 -4.89 -8.82 20.72
N GLY A 111 -4.30 -9.97 21.04
CA GLY A 111 -4.56 -11.20 20.29
C GLY A 111 -6.04 -11.58 20.33
N GLY A 112 -6.49 -12.37 19.36
CA GLY A 112 -7.84 -12.92 19.37
C GLY A 112 -8.36 -13.29 17.99
N GLU A 113 -9.64 -13.68 17.97
CA GLU A 113 -10.36 -14.08 16.76
C GLU A 113 -11.31 -12.99 16.24
N GLU A 114 -11.41 -11.85 16.94
CA GLU A 114 -12.38 -10.80 16.66
C GLU A 114 -11.77 -9.41 16.71
N LEU A 115 -12.13 -8.58 15.73
CA LEU A 115 -11.78 -7.18 15.60
C LEU A 115 -13.09 -6.39 15.45
N THR A 116 -13.28 -5.29 16.18
CA THR A 116 -14.52 -4.50 16.05
C THR A 116 -14.32 -3.27 15.18
N PHE A 117 -15.41 -2.74 14.63
CA PHE A 117 -15.39 -1.44 13.95
C PHE A 117 -14.93 -0.32 14.88
N ALA A 118 -15.19 -0.45 16.20
CA ALA A 118 -14.70 0.50 17.19
C ALA A 118 -13.17 0.45 17.33
N ASP A 119 -12.55 -0.72 17.19
CA ASP A 119 -11.09 -0.86 17.19
C ASP A 119 -10.48 -0.22 15.95
N LEU A 120 -11.08 -0.45 14.77
CA LEU A 120 -10.67 0.23 13.54
C LEU A 120 -10.78 1.75 13.65
N LYS A 121 -11.90 2.27 14.18
CA LYS A 121 -12.08 3.72 14.41
C LYS A 121 -11.04 4.29 15.37
N ARG A 122 -10.73 3.55 16.45
CA ARG A 122 -9.71 3.96 17.42
C ARG A 122 -8.33 4.02 16.78
N MET A 123 -7.97 3.02 15.98
CA MET A 123 -6.71 2.97 15.27
C MET A 123 -6.59 4.09 14.22
N ALA A 124 -7.62 4.31 13.41
CA ALA A 124 -7.66 5.38 12.41
C ALA A 124 -7.63 6.79 13.02
N ALA A 125 -7.98 6.95 14.31
CA ALA A 125 -7.91 8.22 15.02
C ALA A 125 -6.53 8.53 15.62
N CYS A 126 -5.57 7.60 15.55
CA CYS A 126 -4.21 7.84 16.03
C CYS A 126 -3.45 8.79 15.09
N SER A 127 -2.62 9.65 15.66
CA SER A 127 -1.77 10.57 14.89
C SER A 127 -0.67 9.81 14.14
N GLN A 128 -0.50 10.11 12.85
CA GLN A 128 0.60 9.59 12.05
C GLN A 128 1.91 10.30 12.40
N THR A 129 2.98 9.52 12.55
CA THR A 129 4.34 10.01 12.90
C THR A 129 5.26 10.16 11.69
N SER A 130 4.68 9.99 10.49
CA SER A 130 5.29 10.17 9.17
C SER A 130 6.38 9.16 8.77
N ASN A 131 6.60 8.05 9.50
CA ASN A 131 7.50 6.96 9.09
C ASN A 131 7.55 5.78 10.08
N SER A 132 6.42 5.37 10.68
CA SER A 132 6.40 4.20 11.56
C SER A 132 5.63 3.01 10.97
N PRO A 133 5.99 1.75 11.33
CA PRO A 133 5.13 0.60 11.10
C PRO A 133 3.70 0.78 11.63
N GLN A 134 3.51 1.68 12.60
CA GLN A 134 2.20 2.04 13.13
C GLN A 134 1.40 2.92 12.17
N ASP A 135 2.05 3.80 11.40
CA ASP A 135 1.39 4.63 10.38
C ASP A 135 0.76 3.75 9.29
N HIS A 136 1.40 2.62 8.93
CA HIS A 136 0.84 1.62 8.02
C HIS A 136 -0.48 1.05 8.55
N VAL A 137 -0.53 0.69 9.85
CA VAL A 137 -1.73 0.13 10.49
C VAL A 137 -2.84 1.19 10.62
N ILE A 138 -2.48 2.44 10.91
CA ILE A 138 -3.41 3.58 10.94
C ILE A 138 -4.04 3.81 9.56
N GLN A 139 -3.21 3.90 8.53
CA GLN A 139 -3.64 4.11 7.15
C GLN A 139 -4.50 2.94 6.63
N LEU A 140 -4.17 1.70 7.01
CA LEU A 140 -4.98 0.53 6.72
C LEU A 140 -6.37 0.64 7.36
N ALA A 141 -6.44 1.03 8.64
CA ALA A 141 -7.70 1.22 9.33
C ALA A 141 -8.55 2.33 8.71
N GLU A 142 -7.94 3.47 8.36
CA GLU A 142 -8.62 4.57 7.65
C GLU A 142 -9.22 4.14 6.32
N GLU A 143 -8.49 3.35 5.53
CA GLU A 143 -8.95 2.92 4.21
C GLU A 143 -10.10 1.92 4.31
N VAL A 144 -9.98 0.92 5.20
CA VAL A 144 -11.04 -0.06 5.44
C VAL A 144 -12.34 0.64 5.86
N LEU A 145 -12.25 1.67 6.71
CA LEU A 145 -13.42 2.45 7.13
C LEU A 145 -14.11 3.22 5.99
N LYS A 146 -13.40 3.54 4.91
CA LYS A 146 -13.97 4.20 3.72
C LYS A 146 -14.67 3.20 2.80
N ARG A 147 -14.36 1.91 2.90
CA ARG A 147 -14.91 0.84 2.05
C ARG A 147 -16.16 0.23 2.67
N GLY A 148 -17.24 0.99 2.64
CA GLY A 148 -18.51 0.62 3.28
C GLY A 148 -19.04 -0.76 2.86
N ASP A 149 -18.91 -1.12 1.58
CA ASP A 149 -19.39 -2.42 1.09
C ASP A 149 -18.50 -3.59 1.55
N LEU A 150 -17.18 -3.38 1.63
CA LEU A 150 -16.23 -4.34 2.20
C LEU A 150 -16.52 -4.60 3.68
N LEU A 151 -16.78 -3.54 4.45
CA LEU A 151 -17.14 -3.65 5.88
C LEU A 151 -18.43 -4.44 6.09
N LYS A 152 -19.46 -4.18 5.28
CA LYS A 152 -20.72 -4.94 5.33
C LYS A 152 -20.49 -6.41 4.99
N ALA A 153 -19.65 -6.72 4.00
CA ALA A 153 -19.32 -8.09 3.66
C ALA A 153 -18.62 -8.81 4.82
N LEU A 154 -17.71 -8.13 5.52
CA LEU A 154 -16.98 -8.68 6.66
C LEU A 154 -17.84 -8.94 7.89
N ASP A 155 -18.76 -8.03 8.20
CA ASP A 155 -19.72 -8.12 9.31
C ASP A 155 -20.73 -9.26 9.12
N ASN A 156 -21.06 -9.58 7.87
CA ASN A 156 -22.05 -10.62 7.53
C ASN A 156 -21.45 -12.02 7.35
N ILE A 157 -20.12 -12.16 7.31
CA ILE A 157 -19.47 -13.47 7.10
C ILE A 157 -18.98 -14.02 8.44
N LYS A 158 -19.57 -15.14 8.85
CA LYS A 158 -19.15 -15.93 10.03
C LYS A 158 -19.22 -15.17 11.37
N SER A 159 -19.83 -13.99 11.42
CA SER A 159 -20.24 -13.26 12.63
C SER A 159 -21.76 -13.27 12.78
N ARG A 160 -22.29 -12.81 13.92
CA ARG A 160 -23.72 -12.49 14.02
C ARG A 160 -23.97 -11.24 13.17
N ASN A 161 -24.93 -11.30 12.24
CA ASN A 161 -25.23 -10.20 11.34
C ASN A 161 -25.37 -8.87 12.11
N HIS A 162 -24.66 -7.82 11.66
CA HIS A 162 -24.77 -6.47 12.19
C HIS A 162 -24.33 -6.27 13.64
N ASP A 163 -23.42 -7.11 14.13
CA ASP A 163 -22.81 -6.91 15.45
C ASP A 163 -21.58 -5.97 15.41
N GLY A 164 -21.14 -5.54 14.23
CA GLY A 164 -20.02 -4.64 14.05
C GLY A 164 -18.67 -5.31 14.33
N ARG A 165 -18.63 -6.64 14.23
CA ARG A 165 -17.45 -7.47 14.51
C ARG A 165 -16.97 -8.15 13.23
N ILE A 166 -15.66 -8.20 13.09
CA ILE A 166 -14.95 -8.80 11.97
C ILE A 166 -14.21 -10.00 12.53
N SER A 167 -14.61 -11.20 12.12
CA SER A 167 -13.90 -12.42 12.55
C SER A 167 -12.62 -12.62 11.74
N ARG A 168 -11.55 -13.08 12.40
CA ARG A 168 -10.29 -13.44 11.74
C ARG A 168 -10.49 -14.55 10.71
N SER A 169 -11.45 -15.44 10.96
CA SER A 169 -11.85 -16.50 10.03
C SER A 169 -12.52 -15.97 8.74
N ALA A 170 -13.31 -14.90 8.85
CA ALA A 170 -13.91 -14.23 7.70
C ALA A 170 -12.83 -13.60 6.81
N LEU A 171 -11.86 -12.92 7.42
CA LEU A 171 -10.71 -12.38 6.71
C LEU A 171 -9.93 -13.47 5.96
N ARG A 172 -9.63 -14.61 6.62
CA ARG A 172 -8.97 -15.77 5.96
C ARG A 172 -9.78 -16.34 4.79
N THR A 173 -11.10 -16.24 4.84
CA THR A 173 -11.98 -16.78 3.79
C THR A 173 -12.00 -15.84 2.58
N LEU A 174 -12.08 -14.53 2.82
CA LEU A 174 -12.20 -13.52 1.77
C LEU A 174 -10.85 -13.08 1.18
N SER A 175 -9.74 -13.30 1.89
CA SER A 175 -8.39 -12.98 1.38
C SER A 175 -7.80 -14.06 0.47
N ARG A 176 -8.46 -15.22 0.35
CA ARG A 176 -8.03 -16.38 -0.45
C ARG A 176 -8.28 -16.23 -1.94
#